data_AF-B0VVC3-F1
#
_entry.id   AF-B0VVC3-F1
#
_cell.length_a   1.000
_cell.length_b   1.000
_cell.length_c   1.000
_cell.angle_alpha   90.00
_cell.angle_beta   90.00
_cell.angle_gamma   90.00
#
_symmetry.space_group_name_H-M   'P 1'
#
loop_
_entity.id
_entity.type
_entity.pdbx_description
1 polymer ?
#
loop_
_entity_poly.entity_id
_entity_poly.type
_entity_poly.pdbx_seq_one_letter_code
_entity_poly.pdbx_strand_id
1 'polypeptide(L)'
;MAGGSRILINDQGITISTGGKIVFQAGQHVFEGGQRVKAEIPPLPIVNEIKTFTNKWDFYDLFYETDFSDVKYKLINNKNNTFVSGTLDEHGRTQRMNTSNNEDYDILIGTDDDWTVSLDDDGEEDDFEYNCNCGSHDDHDHEI
;
A
#
# COMPACT_ATOMS: atom_id res chain seq x y z
N MET A 1 -26.05 -8.08 30.28
CA MET A 1 -25.03 -9.15 30.36
C MET A 1 -23.79 -8.64 29.62
N ALA A 2 -22.62 -8.60 30.27
CA ALA A 2 -21.36 -8.21 29.64
C ALA A 2 -20.84 -9.39 28.82
N GLY A 3 -21.11 -9.38 27.51
CA GLY A 3 -20.84 -10.48 26.58
C GLY A 3 -19.35 -10.66 26.25
N GLY A 4 -18.54 -10.99 27.25
CA GLY A 4 -17.13 -11.35 27.07
C GLY A 4 -16.10 -10.25 27.36
N SER A 5 -16.52 -9.08 27.85
CA SER A 5 -15.58 -8.02 28.25
C SER A 5 -14.89 -8.36 29.58
N ARG A 6 -13.55 -8.30 29.64
CA ARG A 6 -12.73 -8.58 30.83
C ARG A 6 -11.59 -7.57 30.99
N ILE A 7 -11.21 -7.32 32.25
CA ILE A 7 -9.98 -6.63 32.62
C ILE A 7 -9.11 -7.63 33.38
N LEU A 8 -7.90 -7.87 32.88
CA LEU A 8 -6.89 -8.71 33.53
C LEU A 8 -5.81 -7.82 34.13
N ILE A 9 -5.46 -8.05 35.39
CA ILE A 9 -4.37 -7.36 36.09
C ILE A 9 -3.41 -8.44 36.61
N ASN A 10 -2.15 -8.37 36.21
CA ASN A 10 -1.09 -9.28 36.64
C ASN A 10 0.25 -8.54 36.77
N ASP A 11 1.33 -9.28 37.00
CA ASP A 11 2.70 -8.80 37.09
C ASP A 11 3.20 -8.12 35.79
N GLN A 12 2.58 -8.41 34.64
CA GLN A 12 2.87 -7.79 33.35
C GLN A 12 2.05 -6.50 33.08
N GLY A 13 1.06 -6.17 33.94
CA GLY A 13 0.28 -4.93 33.84
C GLY A 13 -1.23 -5.13 33.72
N ILE A 14 -1.89 -4.23 32.97
CA ILE A 14 -3.35 -4.19 32.81
C ILE A 14 -3.73 -4.46 31.35
N THR A 15 -4.55 -5.47 31.10
CA THR A 15 -5.09 -5.79 29.77
C THR A 15 -6.61 -5.70 29.76
N ILE A 16 -7.18 -4.97 28.80
CA ILE A 16 -8.62 -4.85 28.60
C ILE A 16 -8.99 -5.59 27.32
N SER A 17 -9.95 -6.52 27.40
CA SER A 17 -10.43 -7.30 26.26
C SER A 17 -11.95 -7.19 26.18
N THR A 18 -12.49 -6.91 25.00
CA THR A 18 -13.93 -6.80 24.75
C THR A 18 -14.22 -7.12 23.28
N GLY A 19 -15.40 -7.65 22.98
CA GLY A 19 -15.85 -7.84 21.59
C GLY A 19 -16.39 -6.56 20.94
N GLY A 20 -16.49 -5.47 21.70
CA GLY A 20 -16.99 -4.17 21.23
C GLY A 20 -15.92 -3.07 21.21
N LYS A 21 -16.35 -1.81 21.26
CA LYS A 21 -15.46 -0.65 21.32
C LYS A 21 -14.98 -0.36 22.74
N ILE A 22 -13.68 -0.09 22.91
CA ILE A 22 -13.13 0.48 24.14
C ILE A 22 -13.07 2.00 23.97
N VAL A 23 -13.55 2.74 24.98
CA VAL A 23 -13.49 4.22 24.99
C VAL A 23 -12.72 4.63 26.24
N PHE A 24 -11.58 5.27 26.04
CA PHE A 24 -10.82 5.89 27.12
C PHE A 24 -11.16 7.38 27.19
N GLN A 25 -11.56 7.87 28.37
CA GLN A 25 -11.84 9.28 28.61
C GLN A 25 -10.79 9.81 29.59
N ALA A 26 -9.69 10.35 29.08
CA ALA A 26 -8.63 10.94 29.90
C ALA A 26 -8.26 12.35 29.43
N GLY A 27 -7.83 13.21 30.36
CA GLY A 27 -7.40 14.58 30.05
C GLY A 27 -6.01 14.65 29.40
N GLN A 28 -5.20 13.59 29.55
CA GLN A 28 -3.89 13.45 28.92
C GLN A 28 -3.66 11.97 28.60
N HIS A 29 -3.26 11.69 27.37
CA HIS A 29 -2.83 10.37 26.93
C HIS A 29 -1.33 10.41 26.66
N VAL A 30 -0.58 9.44 27.18
CA VAL A 30 0.79 9.17 26.73
C VAL A 30 0.66 8.21 25.56
N PHE A 31 0.97 8.68 24.36
CA PHE A 31 1.10 7.81 23.19
C PHE A 31 2.57 7.40 23.11
N GLU A 32 2.89 6.13 23.34
CA GLU A 32 4.26 5.63 23.26
C GLU A 32 4.82 5.64 21.82
N GLY A 33 3.94 5.86 20.84
CA GLY A 33 4.30 6.12 19.45
C GLY A 33 3.06 6.33 18.58
N GLY A 34 3.25 6.88 17.39
CA GLY A 34 2.22 6.91 16.34
C GLY A 34 2.46 5.77 15.35
N GLN A 35 1.39 5.16 14.85
CA GLN A 35 1.49 4.23 13.73
C GLN A 35 1.94 5.00 12.47
N ARG A 36 3.04 4.58 11.86
CA ARG A 36 3.45 5.10 10.55
C ARG A 36 2.58 4.43 9.49
N VAL A 37 1.92 5.23 8.66
CA VAL A 37 1.10 4.74 7.55
C VAL A 37 1.49 5.49 6.29
N LYS A 38 1.39 4.85 5.12
CA LYS A 38 1.51 5.61 3.87
C LYS A 38 0.28 6.49 3.71
N ALA A 39 0.50 7.76 3.37
CA ALA A 39 -0.57 8.72 3.17
C ALA A 39 -0.85 8.93 1.68
N GLU A 40 -2.14 8.99 1.32
CA GLU A 40 -2.54 9.44 -0.01
C GLU A 40 -2.32 10.95 -0.11
N ILE A 41 -1.56 11.40 -1.11
CA ILE A 41 -1.39 12.83 -1.38
C ILE A 41 -2.49 13.28 -2.35
N PRO A 42 -3.39 14.22 -1.95
CA PRO A 42 -4.29 14.84 -2.91
C PRO A 42 -3.47 15.72 -3.88
N PRO A 43 -3.89 15.87 -5.15
CA PRO A 43 -3.25 16.78 -6.08
C PRO A 43 -3.38 18.22 -5.57
N LEU A 44 -2.30 18.77 -4.99
CA LEU A 44 -2.26 20.14 -4.49
C LEU A 44 -1.93 21.12 -5.62
N PRO A 45 -2.61 22.28 -5.72
CA PRO A 45 -2.23 23.34 -6.64
C PRO A 45 -0.86 23.91 -6.25
N ILE A 46 0.11 23.83 -7.15
CA ILE A 46 1.50 24.18 -6.85
C ILE A 46 1.67 25.69 -7.01
N VAL A 47 2.17 26.34 -5.96
CA VAL A 47 2.61 27.74 -6.00
C VAL A 47 4.13 27.73 -6.10
N ASN A 48 4.66 28.11 -7.27
CA ASN A 48 6.04 28.56 -7.50
C ASN A 48 7.21 27.54 -7.45
N GLU A 49 7.01 26.24 -7.59
CA GLU A 49 8.14 25.32 -7.87
C GLU A 49 8.21 24.98 -9.36
N ILE A 50 9.36 25.26 -9.99
CA ILE A 50 9.62 24.83 -11.37
C ILE A 50 9.73 23.30 -11.35
N LYS A 51 8.69 22.62 -11.80
CA LYS A 51 8.69 21.16 -11.94
C LYS A 51 9.43 20.76 -13.20
N THR A 52 10.68 20.34 -13.04
CA THR A 52 11.57 19.96 -14.15
C THR A 52 11.41 18.52 -14.61
N PHE A 53 10.83 17.65 -13.79
CA PHE A 53 10.67 16.23 -14.11
C PHE A 53 9.21 15.88 -14.31
N THR A 54 8.94 15.14 -15.38
CA THR A 54 7.59 14.69 -15.72
C THR A 54 7.64 13.26 -16.22
N ASN A 55 6.76 12.41 -15.66
CA ASN A 55 6.62 11.01 -16.04
C ASN A 55 5.16 10.68 -16.28
N LYS A 56 4.93 9.74 -17.20
CA LYS A 56 3.64 9.15 -17.53
C LYS A 56 3.88 7.72 -17.99
N TRP A 57 3.15 6.77 -17.43
CA TRP A 57 3.28 5.36 -17.74
C TRP A 57 2.15 4.90 -18.64
N ASP A 58 2.49 4.04 -19.60
CA ASP A 58 1.58 3.47 -20.59
C ASP A 58 1.40 1.98 -20.32
N PHE A 59 0.15 1.57 -20.13
CA PHE A 59 -0.25 0.20 -19.83
C PHE A 59 -1.28 -0.32 -20.84
N TYR A 60 -1.40 0.32 -22.00
CA TYR A 60 -2.35 -0.08 -23.05
C TYR A 60 -2.25 -1.57 -23.35
N ASP A 61 -1.04 -2.08 -23.62
CA ASP A 61 -0.83 -3.48 -24.02
C ASP A 61 -1.22 -4.50 -22.93
N LEU A 62 -1.27 -4.10 -21.66
CA LEU A 62 -1.68 -4.97 -20.56
C LEU A 62 -3.20 -5.02 -20.36
N PHE A 63 -3.93 -3.96 -20.75
CA PHE A 63 -5.34 -3.78 -20.41
C PHE A 63 -6.23 -3.44 -21.62
N TYR A 64 -5.75 -3.57 -22.86
CA TYR A 64 -6.49 -3.14 -24.07
C TYR A 64 -7.87 -3.81 -24.25
N GLU A 65 -8.12 -4.96 -23.61
CA GLU A 65 -9.41 -5.66 -23.64
C GLU A 65 -10.39 -5.21 -22.54
N THR A 66 -9.94 -4.34 -21.63
CA THR A 66 -10.71 -3.86 -20.48
C THR A 66 -11.09 -2.39 -20.68
N ASP A 67 -12.18 -1.95 -20.06
CA ASP A 67 -12.43 -0.51 -19.94
C ASP A 67 -11.36 0.13 -19.05
N PHE A 68 -10.60 1.08 -19.59
CA PHE A 68 -9.54 1.77 -18.84
C PHE A 68 -10.05 2.51 -17.61
N SER A 69 -11.34 2.88 -17.57
CA SER A 69 -11.93 3.47 -16.35
C SER A 69 -12.03 2.48 -15.19
N ASP A 70 -12.05 1.17 -15.48
CA ASP A 70 -12.11 0.11 -14.47
C ASP A 70 -10.71 -0.28 -13.96
N VAL A 71 -9.65 0.16 -14.65
CA VAL A 71 -8.26 -0.13 -14.27
C VAL A 71 -7.77 0.97 -13.32
N LYS A 72 -7.61 0.60 -12.05
CA LYS A 72 -7.10 1.45 -10.98
C LYS A 72 -5.60 1.23 -10.80
N TYR A 73 -4.91 2.28 -10.36
CA TYR A 73 -3.50 2.20 -10.01
C TYR A 73 -3.17 2.98 -8.74
N LYS A 74 -2.06 2.60 -8.10
CA LYS A 74 -1.41 3.34 -7.01
C LYS A 74 0.08 3.49 -7.33
N LEU A 75 0.53 4.74 -7.41
CA LEU A 75 1.94 5.11 -7.55
C LEU A 75 2.52 5.42 -6.17
N ILE A 76 3.44 4.60 -5.71
CA ILE A 76 3.96 4.61 -4.34
C ILE A 76 5.37 5.17 -4.33
N ASN A 77 5.59 6.21 -3.53
CA ASN A 77 6.91 6.74 -3.23
C ASN A 77 7.34 6.26 -1.84
N ASN A 78 8.27 5.30 -1.81
CA ASN A 78 8.77 4.73 -0.56
C ASN A 78 9.68 5.68 0.22
N LYS A 79 10.29 6.68 -0.44
CA LYS A 79 11.21 7.63 0.24
C LYS A 79 10.46 8.57 1.18
N ASN A 80 9.27 9.03 0.77
CA ASN A 80 8.45 9.94 1.57
C ASN A 80 7.18 9.29 2.13
N ASN A 81 7.01 7.97 1.94
CA ASN A 81 5.87 7.19 2.42
C ASN A 81 4.52 7.72 1.94
N THR A 82 4.45 8.10 0.68
CA THR A 82 3.23 8.63 0.07
C THR A 82 2.83 7.84 -1.15
N PHE A 83 1.56 7.93 -1.53
CA PHE A 83 1.11 7.38 -2.80
C PHE A 83 0.08 8.29 -3.47
N VAL A 84 -0.08 8.09 -4.77
CA VAL A 84 -1.11 8.74 -5.58
C VAL A 84 -1.92 7.67 -6.28
N SER A 85 -3.24 7.71 -6.12
CA SER A 85 -4.17 6.80 -6.78
C SER A 85 -4.78 7.43 -8.04
N GLY A 86 -5.26 6.61 -8.96
CA GLY A 86 -6.02 7.05 -10.12
C GLY A 86 -6.52 5.90 -10.98
N THR A 87 -7.12 6.23 -12.11
CA THR A 87 -7.50 5.29 -13.17
C THR A 87 -6.77 5.63 -14.46
N LEU A 88 -6.68 4.67 -15.39
CA LEU A 88 -6.09 4.92 -16.69
C LEU A 88 -6.94 5.91 -17.52
N ASP A 89 -6.27 6.68 -18.38
CA ASP A 89 -6.92 7.53 -19.37
C ASP A 89 -7.44 6.71 -20.58
N GLU A 90 -8.14 7.37 -21.50
CA GLU A 90 -8.70 6.73 -22.71
C GLU A 90 -7.67 6.02 -23.61
N HIS A 91 -6.37 6.24 -23.37
CA HIS A 91 -5.28 5.62 -24.11
C HIS A 91 -4.52 4.58 -23.25
N GLY A 92 -5.03 4.19 -22.07
CA GLY A 92 -4.40 3.19 -21.21
C GLY A 92 -3.23 3.73 -20.38
N ARG A 93 -3.19 5.04 -20.10
CA ARG A 93 -2.04 5.69 -19.46
C ARG A 93 -2.40 6.34 -18.13
N THR A 94 -1.43 6.44 -17.23
CA THR A 94 -1.61 7.13 -15.93
C THR A 94 -1.78 8.64 -16.10
N GLN A 95 -2.23 9.32 -15.06
CA GLN A 95 -2.08 10.77 -14.97
C GLN A 95 -0.60 11.18 -15.04
N ARG A 96 -0.34 12.37 -15.59
CA ARG A 96 1.04 12.89 -15.69
C ARG A 96 1.50 13.34 -14.32
N MET A 97 2.59 12.73 -13.84
CA MET A 97 3.28 13.20 -12.64
C MET A 97 4.24 14.31 -13.00
N ASN A 98 4.30 15.31 -12.12
CA ASN A 98 5.24 16.41 -12.22
C ASN A 98 5.90 16.59 -10.85
N THR A 99 7.22 16.54 -10.82
CA THR A 99 8.03 16.59 -9.61
C THR A 99 9.18 17.58 -9.78
N SER A 100 9.67 18.11 -8.66
CA SER A 100 10.81 19.03 -8.66
C SER A 100 12.13 18.27 -8.88
N ASN A 101 12.20 17.02 -8.41
CA ASN A 101 13.35 16.11 -8.60
C ASN A 101 12.94 14.85 -9.36
N ASN A 102 13.92 14.10 -9.87
CA ASN A 102 13.67 12.75 -10.38
C ASN A 102 13.34 11.82 -9.20
N GLU A 103 12.17 11.20 -9.25
CA GLU A 103 11.65 10.36 -8.17
C GLU A 103 11.31 8.97 -8.71
N ASP A 104 11.64 7.95 -7.90
CA ASP A 104 11.35 6.56 -8.19
C ASP A 104 10.00 6.19 -7.57
N TYR A 105 9.20 5.42 -8.30
CA TYR A 105 7.88 4.98 -7.89
C TYR A 105 7.71 3.49 -8.14
N ASP A 106 7.14 2.80 -7.16
CA ASP A 106 6.55 1.49 -7.37
C ASP A 106 5.10 1.66 -7.84
N ILE A 107 4.61 0.75 -8.69
CA ILE A 107 3.25 0.81 -9.21
C ILE A 107 2.49 -0.48 -8.91
N LEU A 108 1.31 -0.32 -8.34
CA LEU A 108 0.27 -1.35 -8.30
C LEU A 108 -0.81 -0.98 -9.31
N ILE A 109 -1.25 -1.92 -10.14
CA ILE A 109 -2.23 -1.69 -11.19
C ILE A 109 -3.08 -2.94 -11.44
N GLY A 110 -4.37 -2.75 -11.69
CA GLY A 110 -5.29 -3.82 -12.04
C GLY A 110 -6.76 -3.38 -12.02
N THR A 111 -7.67 -4.34 -12.05
CA THR A 111 -9.13 -4.10 -12.02
C THR A 111 -9.77 -4.29 -10.65
N ASP A 112 -9.04 -4.90 -9.71
CA ASP A 112 -9.42 -5.01 -8.31
C ASP A 112 -9.17 -3.66 -7.58
N ASP A 113 -9.67 -3.45 -6.36
CA ASP A 113 -9.32 -2.29 -5.54
C ASP A 113 -8.90 -2.61 -4.11
N ASP A 114 -8.83 -3.88 -3.76
CA ASP A 114 -8.47 -4.36 -2.42
C ASP A 114 -6.96 -4.33 -2.10
N TRP A 115 -6.13 -3.64 -2.90
CA TRP A 115 -4.69 -3.55 -2.61
C TRP A 115 -4.39 -2.60 -1.45
N THR A 116 -3.77 -3.12 -0.40
CA THR A 116 -3.26 -2.31 0.71
C THR A 116 -1.77 -2.04 0.55
N VAL A 117 -1.32 -0.83 0.85
CA VAL A 117 0.11 -0.49 0.88
C VAL A 117 0.58 -0.36 2.32
N SER A 118 1.42 -1.30 2.76
CA SER A 118 2.07 -1.30 4.08
C SER A 118 3.41 -0.57 4.02
N LEU A 119 3.93 -0.22 5.20
CA LEU A 119 5.33 0.10 5.38
C LEU A 119 6.01 -1.18 5.85
N ASP A 120 7.03 -1.61 5.12
CA ASP A 120 7.94 -2.62 5.64
C ASP A 120 8.81 -1.88 6.67
N ASP A 121 8.68 -2.24 7.94
CA ASP A 121 9.60 -1.77 8.96
C ASP A 121 10.86 -2.61 8.77
N ASP A 122 11.89 -2.02 8.19
CA ASP A 122 13.22 -2.60 7.97
C ASP A 122 13.97 -2.96 9.28
N GLY A 123 13.23 -3.18 10.37
CA GLY A 123 13.68 -3.54 11.70
C GLY A 123 13.46 -5.01 12.08
N GLU A 124 12.66 -5.79 11.35
CA GLU A 124 12.54 -7.23 11.59
C GLU A 124 12.70 -8.01 10.28
N GLU A 125 13.86 -8.65 10.15
CA GLU A 125 14.11 -9.73 9.20
C GLU A 125 13.20 -10.90 9.58
N ASP A 126 11.91 -10.84 9.22
CA ASP A 126 11.07 -12.02 9.26
C ASP A 126 11.38 -12.86 8.01
N ASP A 127 12.07 -13.97 8.27
CA ASP A 127 12.42 -15.03 7.34
C ASP A 127 11.15 -15.68 6.76
N PHE A 128 10.43 -14.98 5.87
CA PHE A 128 9.33 -15.59 5.13
C PHE A 128 9.92 -16.51 4.05
N GLU A 129 10.19 -17.74 4.45
CA GLU A 129 10.50 -18.87 3.58
C GLU A 129 9.27 -19.11 2.68
N TYR A 130 9.28 -18.51 1.49
CA TYR A 130 8.31 -18.82 0.43
C TYR A 130 8.51 -20.28 0.01
N ASN A 131 7.77 -21.19 0.65
CA ASN A 131 7.66 -22.56 0.17
C ASN A 131 6.79 -22.56 -1.10
N CYS A 132 7.39 -22.21 -2.23
CA CYS A 132 6.82 -22.41 -3.55
C CYS A 132 6.75 -23.92 -3.85
N ASN A 133 5.65 -24.55 -3.44
CA ASN A 133 5.31 -25.91 -3.86
C ASN A 133 4.83 -25.91 -5.32
N CYS A 134 5.78 -25.74 -6.24
CA CYS A 134 5.61 -26.06 -7.67
C CYS A 134 5.95 -27.54 -7.85
N GLY A 135 4.93 -28.40 -7.76
CA GLY A 135 5.03 -29.79 -8.15
C GLY A 135 4.36 -30.01 -9.50
N SER A 136 5.16 -30.17 -10.57
CA SER A 136 5.30 -31.43 -11.32
C SER A 136 6.16 -31.25 -12.57
N HIS A 137 7.18 -32.11 -12.67
CA HIS A 137 7.96 -32.47 -13.85
C HIS A 137 7.12 -32.59 -15.13
N ASP A 138 7.69 -32.14 -16.25
CA ASP A 138 7.77 -32.96 -17.46
C ASP A 138 9.10 -32.63 -18.17
N ASP A 139 10.04 -33.58 -18.07
CA ASP A 139 11.26 -33.60 -18.86
C ASP A 139 10.90 -33.88 -20.32
N HIS A 140 11.21 -32.96 -21.22
CA HIS A 140 11.25 -33.26 -22.65
C HIS A 140 12.69 -33.51 -23.08
N ASP A 141 13.05 -34.80 -23.12
CA ASP A 141 14.18 -35.31 -23.86
C ASP A 141 14.08 -34.90 -25.34
N HIS A 142 15.12 -34.25 -25.86
CA HIS A 142 15.32 -34.06 -27.29
C HIS A 142 16.53 -34.90 -27.74
N GLU A 143 16.25 -36.11 -28.25
CA GLU A 143 17.10 -36.76 -29.25
C GLU A 143 16.64 -36.33 -30.65
N ILE A 144 17.57 -35.80 -31.46
CA ILE A 144 18.09 -36.35 -32.74
C ILE A 144 19.23 -35.44 -33.21
#